data_AF-A0A022KWP5-F1
#
_entry.id   AF-A0A022KWP5-F1
#
_cell.length_a   1.000
_cell.length_b   1.000
_cell.length_c   1.000
_cell.angle_alpha   90.00
_cell.angle_beta   90.00
_cell.angle_gamma   90.00
#
_symmetry.space_group_name_H-M   'P 1'
#
loop_
_entity.id
_entity.type
_entity.pdbx_description
1 polymer ?
#
loop_
_entity_poly.entity_id
_entity_poly.type
_entity_poly.pdbx_seq_one_letter_code
_entity_poly.pdbx_strand_id
1 'polypeptide(L)'
;MVNQPAVVNGVRLGEPDMYWPGLKVMVEHEGPSHLTKEQQARDIDRTERRTRAGCIEVRTVAEDLSSGCARAVDRVRWALRKQGWEG
;
A
#
# COMPACT_ATOMS: atom_id res chain seq x y z
N MET A 1 -3.81 1.05 10.85
CA MET A 1 -4.97 0.14 10.80
C MET A 1 -4.63 -1.01 9.88
N VAL A 2 -5.14 -2.21 10.15
CA VAL A 2 -4.86 -3.42 9.36
C VAL A 2 -6.16 -3.92 8.76
N ASN A 3 -6.17 -4.26 7.46
CA ASN A 3 -7.32 -4.79 6.73
C ASN A 3 -8.61 -3.97 6.92
N GLN A 4 -8.51 -2.64 6.83
CA GLN A 4 -9.64 -1.72 6.99
C GLN A 4 -9.90 -0.93 5.71
N PRO A 5 -11.16 -0.57 5.41
CA PRO A 5 -11.47 0.36 4.34
C PRO A 5 -10.72 1.67 4.50
N ALA A 6 -9.90 2.02 3.51
CA ALA A 6 -9.29 3.33 3.42
C ALA A 6 -10.25 4.26 2.67
N VAL A 7 -10.69 5.33 3.34
CA VAL A 7 -11.51 6.39 2.75
C VAL A 7 -10.83 7.73 2.98
N VAL A 8 -10.66 8.53 1.92
CA VAL A 8 -10.10 9.88 1.98
C VAL A 8 -11.07 10.83 1.29
N ASN A 9 -11.56 11.84 2.00
CA ASN A 9 -12.52 12.83 1.49
C ASN A 9 -13.75 12.20 0.79
N GLY A 10 -14.28 11.12 1.37
CA GLY A 10 -15.41 10.37 0.79
C GLY A 10 -15.06 9.41 -0.35
N VAL A 11 -13.81 9.40 -0.83
CA VAL A 11 -13.36 8.48 -1.88
C VAL A 11 -12.83 7.19 -1.25
N ARG A 12 -13.41 6.04 -1.64
CA ARG A 12 -12.90 4.72 -1.22
C ARG A 12 -11.63 4.37 -1.99
N LEU A 13 -10.56 4.07 -1.27
CA LEU A 13 -9.22 3.74 -1.79
C LEU A 13 -8.91 2.24 -1.76
N GLY A 14 -9.89 1.42 -1.38
CA GLY A 14 -9.74 -0.02 -1.19
C GLY A 14 -9.48 -0.38 0.27
N GLU A 15 -9.06 -1.62 0.50
CA GLU A 15 -8.77 -2.19 1.82
C GLU A 15 -7.33 -2.68 1.80
N PRO A 16 -6.34 -1.80 2.04
CA PRO A 16 -4.95 -2.23 2.11
C PRO A 16 -4.71 -3.09 3.35
N ASP A 17 -3.71 -3.97 3.28
CA ASP A 17 -3.27 -4.77 4.42
C ASP A 17 -2.90 -3.89 5.61
N MET A 18 -2.20 -2.78 5.36
CA MET A 18 -1.91 -1.78 6.39
C MET A 18 -2.10 -0.37 5.86
N TYR A 19 -2.59 0.52 6.72
CA TYR A 19 -2.76 1.94 6.42
C TYR A 19 -2.45 2.82 7.62
N TRP A 20 -1.64 3.85 7.41
CA TRP A 20 -1.43 4.98 8.32
C TRP A 20 -2.11 6.23 7.75
N PRO A 21 -3.36 6.55 8.14
CA PRO A 21 -4.12 7.65 7.54
C PRO A 21 -3.47 9.02 7.70
N GLY A 22 -2.91 9.31 8.88
CA GLY A 22 -2.26 10.59 9.17
C GLY A 22 -1.01 10.84 8.32
N LEU A 23 -0.37 9.77 7.84
CA LEU A 23 0.83 9.84 7.00
C LEU A 23 0.52 9.48 5.54
N LYS A 24 -0.72 9.09 5.20
CA LYS A 24 -1.10 8.63 3.86
C LYS A 24 -0.15 7.55 3.31
N VAL A 25 0.24 6.58 4.13
CA VAL A 25 1.08 5.44 3.71
C VAL A 25 0.26 4.15 3.80
N MET A 26 0.25 3.38 2.70
CA MET A 26 -0.43 2.09 2.60
C MET A 26 0.58 0.98 2.29
N VAL A 27 0.31 -0.23 2.76
CA VAL A 27 1.06 -1.44 2.43
C VAL A 27 0.09 -2.49 1.90
N GLU A 28 0.51 -3.17 0.84
CA GLU A 28 -0.22 -4.26 0.20
C GLU A 28 0.76 -5.41 -0.06
N HIS A 29 0.38 -6.64 0.27
CA HIS A 29 1.11 -7.84 -0.06
C HIS A 29 0.52 -8.51 -1.29
N GLU A 30 1.37 -8.62 -2.31
CA GLU A 30 1.08 -9.29 -3.56
C GLU A 30 1.36 -10.78 -3.41
N GLY A 31 0.30 -11.53 -3.15
CA GLY A 31 0.32 -12.98 -3.25
C GLY A 31 0.40 -13.47 -4.70
N PRO A 32 0.49 -14.80 -4.91
CA PRO A 32 0.39 -15.39 -6.23
C PRO A 32 -1.00 -15.12 -6.84
N SER A 33 -1.13 -14.00 -7.56
CA SER A 33 -2.39 -13.63 -8.20
C SER A 33 -2.56 -14.39 -9.52
N HIS A 34 -3.79 -14.81 -9.82
CA HIS A 34 -4.16 -15.07 -11.20
C HIS A 34 -4.19 -13.72 -11.94
N LEU A 35 -3.15 -13.44 -12.73
CA LEU A 35 -2.96 -12.20 -13.52
C LEU A 35 -3.96 -12.12 -14.68
N THR A 36 -5.26 -12.06 -14.39
CA THR A 36 -6.27 -11.78 -15.42
C THR A 36 -6.22 -10.31 -15.82
N LYS A 37 -6.65 -10.00 -17.05
CA LYS A 37 -6.69 -8.61 -17.54
C LYS A 37 -7.62 -7.74 -16.69
N GLU A 38 -8.72 -8.32 -16.20
CA GLU A 38 -9.70 -7.64 -15.36
C GLU A 38 -9.12 -7.29 -14.00
N GLN A 39 -8.32 -8.20 -13.41
CA GLN A 39 -7.64 -7.93 -12.15
C GLN A 39 -6.58 -6.84 -12.32
N GLN A 40 -5.80 -6.91 -13.39
CA GLN A 40 -4.80 -5.88 -13.72
C GLN A 40 -5.43 -4.49 -13.87
N ALA A 41 -6.56 -4.38 -14.58
CA ALA A 41 -7.27 -3.10 -14.72
C ALA A 41 -7.74 -2.55 -13.37
N ARG A 42 -8.31 -3.40 -12.51
CA ARG A 42 -8.74 -3.00 -11.16
C ARG A 42 -7.59 -2.54 -10.27
N ASP A 43 -6.44 -3.21 -10.37
CA ASP A 43 -5.24 -2.85 -9.60
C ASP A 43 -4.67 -1.51 -10.06
N ILE A 44 -4.66 -1.25 -11.37
CA ILE A 44 -4.28 0.06 -11.93
C ILE A 44 -5.22 1.15 -11.39
N ASP A 45 -6.54 0.97 -11.53
CA ASP A 45 -7.53 1.95 -11.07
C ASP A 45 -7.43 2.21 -9.55
N ARG A 46 -7.11 1.18 -8.76
CA ARG A 46 -6.85 1.32 -7.32
C ARG A 46 -5.59 2.14 -7.06
N THR A 47 -4.49 1.81 -7.72
CA THR A 47 -3.20 2.50 -7.59
C THR A 47 -3.34 3.98 -7.96
N GLU A 48 -4.04 4.29 -9.05
CA GLU A 48 -4.27 5.67 -9.48
C GLU A 48 -5.10 6.45 -8.46
N ARG A 49 -6.17 5.86 -7.90
CA ARG A 49 -6.98 6.51 -6.86
C ARG A 49 -6.16 6.81 -5.60
N ARG A 50 -5.35 5.85 -5.13
CA ARG A 50 -4.44 6.01 -3.98
C ARG A 50 -3.44 7.14 -4.26
N THR A 51 -2.86 7.16 -5.45
CA THR A 51 -1.93 8.21 -5.90
C THR A 51 -2.58 9.60 -5.92
N ARG A 52 -3.78 9.73 -6.52
CA ARG A 52 -4.54 11.00 -6.56
C ARG A 52 -4.92 11.51 -5.17
N ALA A 53 -5.11 10.60 -4.20
CA ALA A 53 -5.35 10.97 -2.79
C ALA A 53 -4.08 11.41 -2.04
N GLY A 54 -2.91 11.37 -2.69
CA GLY A 54 -1.61 11.69 -2.11
C GLY A 54 -1.03 10.57 -1.25
N CYS A 55 -1.51 9.34 -1.43
CA CYS A 55 -0.98 8.20 -0.67
C CYS A 55 0.27 7.62 -1.35
N ILE A 56 1.22 7.17 -0.53
CA ILE A 56 2.31 6.29 -0.98
C ILE A 56 1.87 4.85 -0.71
N GLU A 57 1.82 4.04 -1.76
CA GLU A 57 1.54 2.61 -1.68
C GLU A 57 2.84 1.81 -1.78
N VAL A 58 3.12 1.00 -0.77
CA VAL A 58 4.25 0.08 -0.74
C VAL A 58 3.73 -1.33 -1.00
N ARG A 59 3.98 -1.85 -2.20
CA ARG A 59 3.66 -3.24 -2.56
C ARG A 59 4.79 -4.17 -2.16
N THR A 60 4.50 -5.26 -1.47
CA THR A 60 5.45 -6.30 -1.08
C THR A 60 5.14 -7.59 -1.82
N VAL A 61 6.16 -8.36 -2.20
CA VAL A 61 6.00 -9.70 -2.76
C VAL A 61 6.55 -10.73 -1.77
N ALA A 62 6.38 -12.02 -2.05
CA ALA A 62 6.88 -13.10 -1.19
C ALA A 62 8.39 -12.95 -0.85
N GLU A 63 9.21 -12.49 -1.79
CA GLU A 63 10.64 -12.24 -1.58
C GLU A 63 10.90 -11.16 -0.51
N ASP A 64 10.04 -10.14 -0.42
CA ASP A 64 10.18 -9.07 0.58
C ASP A 64 9.94 -9.56 2.01
N LEU A 65 9.28 -10.70 2.19
CA LEU A 65 9.03 -11.32 3.48
C LEU A 65 10.19 -12.22 3.95
N SER A 66 11.18 -12.46 3.07
CA SER A 66 12.40 -13.19 3.42
C SER A 66 13.28 -12.36 4.37
N SER A 67 14.25 -13.03 5.03
CA SER A 67 15.24 -12.37 5.89
C SER A 67 14.63 -11.44 6.96
N GLY A 68 13.53 -11.87 7.59
CA GLY A 68 12.85 -11.09 8.61
C GLY A 68 12.17 -9.82 8.08
N CYS A 69 11.75 -9.82 6.82
CA CYS A 69 11.07 -8.71 6.15
C CYS A 69 11.91 -7.42 5.99
N ALA A 70 13.25 -7.50 6.07
CA ALA A 70 14.11 -6.31 6.10
C ALA A 70 13.84 -5.35 4.92
N ARG A 71 13.74 -5.89 3.70
CA ARG A 71 13.45 -5.09 2.50
C ARG A 71 12.07 -4.43 2.53
N ALA A 72 11.04 -5.14 3.04
CA ALA A 72 9.71 -4.55 3.21
C ALA A 72 9.75 -3.40 4.22
N VAL A 73 10.37 -3.64 5.38
CA VAL A 73 10.49 -2.68 6.48
C VAL A 73 11.21 -1.41 6.02
N ASP A 74 12.31 -1.54 5.29
CA ASP A 74 13.07 -0.39 4.78
C ASP A 74 12.23 0.48 3.83
N ARG A 75 11.47 -0.14 2.92
CA ARG A 75 10.59 0.59 2.00
C ARG A 75 9.42 1.27 2.72
N VAL A 76 8.84 0.61 3.71
CA VAL A 76 7.79 1.19 4.56
C VAL A 76 8.34 2.37 5.37
N ARG A 77 9.49 2.20 6.02
CA ARG A 77 10.16 3.27 6.77
C ARG A 77 10.50 4.46 5.88
N TRP A 78 10.98 4.22 4.66
CA TRP A 78 11.20 5.29 3.69
C TRP A 78 9.91 6.04 3.36
N ALA A 79 8.81 5.32 3.07
CA ALA A 79 7.52 5.93 2.75
C ALA A 79 6.97 6.76 3.92
N LEU A 80 7.05 6.24 5.15
CA LEU A 80 6.63 6.94 6.36
C LEU A 80 7.44 8.24 6.56
N ARG A 81 8.77 8.17 6.44
CA ARG A 81 9.64 9.35 6.54
C ARG A 81 9.36 10.38 5.45
N LYS A 82 9.10 9.92 4.23
CA LYS A 82 8.75 10.81 3.11
C LYS A 82 7.47 11.60 3.38
N GLN A 83 6.58 11.06 4.21
CA GLN A 83 5.31 11.67 4.61
C GLN A 83 5.38 12.37 5.99
N GLY A 84 6.59 12.58 6.53
CA GLY A 84 6.79 13.39 7.73
C GLY A 84 6.85 12.60 9.04
N TRP A 85 7.02 11.28 9.01
CA TRP A 85 7.33 10.53 10.23
C TRP A 85 8.80 10.74 10.64
N GLU A 86 9.03 11.20 11.87
CA GLU A 86 10.36 11.57 12.36
C GLU A 86 11.13 10.42 13.02
N GLY A 87 10.47 9.32 13.39
CA GLY A 87 11.10 8.16 14.04
C GLY A 87 10.62 7.97 15.47
#